data_AF-A0A662DRU0-F1
#
_entry.id   AF-A0A662DRU0-F1
#
_cell.length_a   1.000
_cell.length_b   1.000
_cell.length_c   1.000
_cell.angle_alpha   90.00
_cell.angle_beta   90.00
_cell.angle_gamma   90.00
#
_symmetry.space_group_name_H-M   'P 1'
#
loop_
_entity.id
_entity.type
_entity.pdbx_description
1 polymer ?
#
loop_
_entity_poly.entity_id
_entity_poly.type
_entity_poly.pdbx_seq_one_letter_code
_entity_poly.pdbx_strand_id
1 'polypeptide(L)'
;MAECKSSIKKIAILTGGGDCPGLNAVIRGVVKTAIRKYNWRVYGVPDGFEGMVTGSSLVELTEFGIRGILPRGGTILGTTNRGNPFEYVVVEDGKEVIRDMSDQVVENLRI
;
A
#
# COMPACT_ATOMS: atom_id res chain seq x y z
N MET A 1 -6.75 21.76 23.85
CA MET A 1 -6.87 20.92 22.64
C MET A 1 -5.96 19.73 22.86
N ALA A 2 -6.47 18.50 22.76
CA ALA A 2 -5.71 17.30 23.14
C ALA A 2 -4.55 17.05 22.18
N GLU A 3 -3.33 16.95 22.70
CA GLU A 3 -2.17 16.44 21.98
C GLU A 3 -2.42 14.98 21.58
N CYS A 4 -2.53 14.73 20.28
CA CYS A 4 -2.56 13.36 19.76
C CYS A 4 -1.14 12.80 19.85
N LYS A 5 -0.90 12.02 20.90
CA LYS A 5 0.35 11.34 21.27
C LYS A 5 0.73 10.19 20.33
N SER A 6 0.45 10.30 19.02
CA SER A 6 0.86 9.28 18.06
C SER A 6 2.29 9.57 17.60
N SER A 7 3.21 8.65 17.90
CA SER A 7 4.59 8.64 17.39
C SER A 7 4.64 8.30 15.89
N ILE A 8 3.52 7.91 15.29
CA ILE A 8 3.43 7.57 13.87
C ILE A 8 3.59 8.85 13.05
N LYS A 9 4.58 8.84 12.15
CA LYS A 9 4.85 9.92 11.19
C LYS A 9 4.83 9.45 9.73
N LYS A 10 4.63 8.14 9.51
CA LYS A 10 4.64 7.51 8.19
C LYS A 10 3.51 6.48 8.12
N ILE A 11 2.82 6.43 6.98
CA ILE A 11 1.83 5.40 6.66
C ILE A 11 2.06 4.91 5.22
N ALA A 12 1.69 3.66 4.96
CA ALA A 12 1.64 3.11 3.61
C ALA A 12 0.18 2.76 3.24
N ILE A 13 -0.15 2.90 1.96
CA ILE A 13 -1.46 2.56 1.39
C ILE A 13 -1.24 1.48 0.34
N LEU A 14 -2.05 0.45 0.36
CA LEU A 14 -2.15 -0.52 -0.72
C LEU A 14 -3.62 -0.69 -1.12
N THR A 15 -3.84 -1.10 -2.36
CA THR A 15 -5.15 -1.51 -2.86
C THR A 15 -5.07 -2.99 -3.23
N GLY A 16 -5.83 -3.83 -2.53
CA GLY A 16 -5.91 -5.26 -2.79
C GLY A 16 -7.30 -5.66 -3.28
N GLY A 17 -7.39 -6.79 -3.97
CA GLY A 17 -8.62 -7.26 -4.59
C GLY A 17 -8.86 -6.66 -5.97
N GLY A 18 -10.13 -6.63 -6.39
CA GLY A 18 -10.52 -6.13 -7.70
C GLY A 18 -10.51 -4.60 -7.78
N ASP A 19 -10.30 -4.07 -8.98
CA ASP A 19 -10.40 -2.63 -9.21
C ASP A 19 -11.86 -2.14 -9.16
N CYS A 20 -12.05 -0.99 -8.53
CA CYS A 20 -13.37 -0.36 -8.35
C CYS A 20 -13.27 1.16 -8.61
N PRO A 21 -14.29 1.80 -9.21
CA PRO A 21 -14.33 3.25 -9.32
C PRO A 21 -14.25 3.91 -7.93
N GLY A 22 -13.40 4.94 -7.82
CA GLY A 22 -13.28 5.76 -6.61
C GLY A 22 -12.10 5.43 -5.71
N LEU A 23 -11.34 4.36 -5.95
CA LEU A 23 -10.12 4.05 -5.17
C LEU A 23 -9.10 5.20 -5.22
N ASN A 24 -8.93 5.83 -6.37
CA ASN A 24 -8.09 7.03 -6.51
C ASN A 24 -8.59 8.22 -5.67
N ALA A 25 -9.89 8.36 -5.47
CA ALA A 25 -10.45 9.39 -4.60
C ALA A 25 -10.15 9.10 -3.12
N VAL A 26 -10.22 7.83 -2.71
CA VAL A 26 -9.83 7.38 -1.36
C VAL A 26 -8.36 7.65 -1.10
N ILE A 27 -7.46 7.20 -1.98
CA ILE A 27 -6.01 7.45 -1.89
C ILE A 27 -5.76 8.96 -1.74
N ARG A 28 -6.38 9.78 -2.60
CA ARG A 28 -6.23 11.24 -2.55
C ARG A 28 -6.71 11.83 -1.22
N GLY A 29 -7.84 11.34 -0.69
CA GLY A 29 -8.40 11.79 0.58
C GLY A 29 -7.48 11.51 1.76
N VAL A 30 -6.94 10.29 1.82
CA VAL A 30 -5.97 9.87 2.85
C VAL A 30 -4.70 10.70 2.74
N VAL A 31 -4.09 10.78 1.56
CA VAL A 31 -2.83 11.51 1.33
C VAL A 31 -2.95 12.98 1.74
N LYS A 32 -4.01 13.67 1.29
CA LYS A 32 -4.23 15.08 1.65
C LYS A 32 -4.41 15.27 3.15
N THR A 33 -5.16 14.39 3.80
CA THR A 33 -5.43 14.51 5.24
C THR A 33 -4.17 14.24 6.05
N ALA A 34 -3.44 13.17 5.72
CA ALA A 34 -2.19 12.78 6.38
C ALA A 34 -1.14 13.90 6.30
N ILE A 35 -0.94 14.47 5.10
CA ILE A 35 0.05 15.55 4.91
C ILE A 35 -0.43 16.84 5.60
N ARG A 36 -1.64 17.32 5.31
CA ARG A 36 -2.07 18.67 5.74
C ARG A 36 -2.45 18.78 7.21
N LYS A 37 -3.08 17.74 7.77
CA LYS A 37 -3.59 17.78 9.15
C LYS A 37 -2.60 17.20 10.15
N TYR A 38 -1.83 16.20 9.74
CA TYR A 38 -0.97 15.44 10.65
C TYR A 38 0.52 15.58 10.36
N ASN A 39 0.91 16.21 9.24
CA ASN A 39 2.30 16.31 8.78
C ASN A 39 2.98 14.93 8.69
N TRP A 40 2.26 13.95 8.14
CA TRP A 40 2.76 12.58 7.94
C TRP A 40 3.25 12.38 6.51
N ARG A 41 4.24 11.50 6.34
CA ARG A 41 4.65 10.98 5.03
C ARG A 41 3.76 9.81 4.64
N VAL A 42 3.42 9.73 3.36
CA VAL A 42 2.54 8.69 2.82
C VAL A 42 3.24 7.96 1.70
N TYR A 43 3.20 6.64 1.75
CA TYR A 43 3.75 5.77 0.72
C TYR A 43 2.63 4.92 0.10
N GLY A 44 2.81 4.54 -1.15
CA GLY A 44 2.00 3.58 -1.86
C GLY A 44 2.76 2.27 -2.03
N VAL A 45 2.13 1.15 -1.76
CA VAL A 45 2.63 -0.18 -2.09
C VAL A 45 2.09 -0.53 -3.48
N PRO A 46 2.94 -0.75 -4.49
CA PRO A 46 2.51 -1.21 -5.80
C PRO A 46 1.87 -2.60 -5.73
N ASP A 47 0.92 -2.89 -6.60
CA ASP A 47 0.37 -4.24 -6.84
C ASP A 47 -0.23 -4.94 -5.59
N GLY A 48 -0.76 -4.15 -4.66
CA GLY A 48 -1.49 -4.65 -3.51
C GLY A 48 -0.62 -5.47 -2.55
N PHE A 49 -1.16 -6.62 -2.11
CA PHE A 49 -0.45 -7.51 -1.20
C PHE A 49 0.73 -8.21 -1.89
N GLU A 50 0.63 -8.48 -3.19
CA GLU A 50 1.71 -9.10 -3.96
C GLU A 50 2.99 -8.25 -3.93
N GLY A 51 2.89 -6.95 -4.24
CA GLY A 51 4.04 -6.06 -4.16
C GLY A 51 4.57 -5.88 -2.74
N MET A 52 3.70 -6.03 -1.73
CA MET A 52 4.11 -6.01 -0.33
C MET A 52 4.97 -7.22 0.04
N VAL A 53 4.58 -8.43 -0.38
CA VAL A 53 5.30 -9.68 -0.11
C VAL A 53 6.61 -9.74 -0.90
N THR A 54 6.57 -9.35 -2.18
CA THR A 54 7.73 -9.40 -3.09
C THR A 54 8.76 -8.29 -2.83
N GLY A 55 8.43 -7.30 -2.00
CA GLY A 55 9.35 -6.22 -1.64
C GLY A 55 9.45 -5.12 -2.71
N SER A 56 8.36 -4.87 -3.45
CA SER A 56 8.27 -3.76 -4.39
C SER A 56 8.63 -2.44 -3.72
N SER A 57 9.41 -1.62 -4.42
CA SER A 57 9.82 -0.31 -3.91
C SER A 57 8.59 0.55 -3.61
N LEU A 58 8.49 1.02 -2.37
CA LEU A 58 7.43 1.93 -1.96
C LEU A 58 7.51 3.25 -2.72
N VAL A 59 6.37 3.74 -3.19
CA VAL A 59 6.27 5.00 -3.93
C VAL A 59 5.81 6.11 -2.99
N GLU A 60 6.58 7.18 -2.84
CA GLU A 60 6.13 8.31 -2.01
C GLU A 60 4.95 9.05 -2.68
N LEU A 61 3.83 9.15 -1.97
CA LEU A 61 2.61 9.82 -2.41
C LEU A 61 2.61 11.27 -1.93
N THR A 62 3.15 12.17 -2.73
CA THR A 62 3.17 13.60 -2.45
C THR A 62 1.87 14.29 -2.89
N GLU A 63 1.58 15.48 -2.36
CA GLU A 63 0.46 16.31 -2.83
C GLU A 63 0.50 16.60 -4.33
N PHE A 64 1.71 16.69 -4.91
CA PHE A 64 1.89 16.87 -6.34
C PHE A 64 1.65 15.56 -7.09
N GLY A 65 2.17 14.43 -6.59
CA GLY A 65 2.03 13.11 -7.20
C GLY A 65 0.57 12.62 -7.32
N ILE A 66 -0.32 13.08 -6.44
CA ILE A 66 -1.75 12.74 -6.49
C ILE A 66 -2.62 13.71 -7.33
N ARG A 67 -2.02 14.61 -8.10
CA ARG A 67 -2.77 15.51 -8.98
C ARG A 67 -3.31 14.75 -10.20
N GLY A 68 -4.53 15.09 -10.64
CA GLY A 68 -5.12 14.50 -11.84
C GLY A 68 -5.56 13.03 -11.71
N ILE A 69 -5.50 12.42 -10.52
CA ILE A 69 -5.84 10.99 -10.35
C ILE A 69 -7.33 10.72 -10.21
N LEU A 70 -8.14 11.74 -9.86
CA LEU A 70 -9.59 11.60 -9.69
C LEU A 70 -10.34 11.07 -10.92
N PRO A 71 -10.07 11.53 -12.15
CA PRO A 71 -10.73 11.01 -13.35
C PRO A 71 -10.17 9.65 -13.83
N ARG A 72 -9.09 9.14 -13.22
CA ARG A 72 -8.48 7.87 -13.64
C ARG A 72 -9.30 6.69 -13.11
N GLY A 73 -9.58 5.72 -13.97
CA GLY A 73 -10.14 4.42 -13.57
C GLY A 73 -9.15 3.58 -12.74
N GLY A 74 -9.69 2.58 -12.04
CA GLY A 74 -8.92 1.68 -11.17
C GLY A 74 -8.21 2.43 -10.03
N THR A 75 -6.99 2.00 -9.74
CA THR A 75 -6.10 2.57 -8.72
C THR A 75 -4.73 2.93 -9.30
N ILE A 76 -4.16 4.08 -8.92
CA ILE A 76 -2.81 4.49 -9.33
C ILE A 76 -1.70 3.58 -8.77
N LEU A 77 -2.00 2.72 -7.80
CA LEU A 77 -1.05 1.79 -7.20
C LEU A 77 -1.06 0.40 -7.84
N GLY A 78 -2.00 0.12 -8.74
CA GLY A 78 -2.32 -1.26 -9.13
C GLY A 78 -2.96 -2.06 -8.01
N THR A 79 -3.50 -3.23 -8.34
CA THR A 79 -4.12 -4.13 -7.38
C THR A 79 -3.95 -5.57 -7.84
N THR A 80 -3.92 -6.49 -6.88
CA THR A 80 -3.84 -7.92 -7.14
C THR A 80 -4.85 -8.67 -6.26
N ASN A 81 -5.36 -9.78 -6.78
CA ASN A 81 -6.26 -10.69 -6.07
C ASN A 81 -5.50 -11.82 -5.34
N ARG A 82 -4.17 -11.69 -5.22
CA ARG A 82 -3.25 -12.68 -4.66
C ARG A 82 -2.33 -11.99 -3.67
N GLY A 83 -1.41 -12.74 -3.07
CA GLY A 83 -0.41 -12.19 -2.17
C GLY A 83 -0.79 -12.23 -0.69
N ASN A 84 -1.74 -13.07 -0.25
CA ASN A 84 -2.01 -13.24 1.19
C ASN A 84 -0.69 -13.57 1.93
N PRO A 85 -0.17 -12.68 2.80
CA PRO A 85 1.14 -12.90 3.42
C PRO A 85 1.17 -14.12 4.33
N PHE A 86 0.04 -14.52 4.90
CA PHE A 86 -0.04 -15.66 5.81
C PHE A 86 -0.14 -17.01 5.09
N GLU A 87 -0.57 -16.98 3.82
CA GLU A 87 -0.77 -18.18 2.99
C GLU A 87 -0.26 -17.90 1.57
N TYR A 88 1.01 -17.51 1.46
CA TYR A 88 1.61 -17.12 0.19
C TYR A 88 2.06 -18.36 -0.58
N VAL A 89 1.69 -18.43 -1.87
CA VAL A 89 2.03 -19.58 -2.73
C VAL A 89 3.38 -19.32 -3.39
N VAL A 90 4.37 -20.17 -3.07
CA VAL A 90 5.69 -20.17 -3.70
C VAL A 90 5.89 -21.46 -4.49
N VAL A 91 6.70 -21.39 -5.55
CA VAL A 91 7.09 -22.57 -6.34
C VAL A 91 8.45 -23.03 -5.85
N GLU A 92 8.48 -24.15 -5.13
CA GLU A 92 9.69 -24.84 -4.67
C GLU A 92 9.80 -26.16 -5.44
N ASP A 93 10.93 -26.41 -6.11
CA ASP A 93 11.17 -27.62 -6.92
C ASP A 93 10.04 -27.95 -7.93
N GLY A 94 9.44 -26.91 -8.50
CA GLY A 94 8.34 -27.04 -9.49
C GLY A 94 6.98 -27.40 -8.89
N LYS A 95 6.84 -27.37 -7.55
CA LYS A 95 5.56 -27.59 -6.85
C LYS A 95 5.14 -26.32 -6.11
N GLU A 96 3.84 -26.05 -6.13
CA GLU A 96 3.25 -25.00 -5.30
C GLU A 96 3.23 -25.45 -3.84
N VAL A 97 3.85 -24.64 -2.97
CA VAL A 97 3.81 -24.82 -1.52
C VAL A 97 3.38 -23.51 -0.86
N ILE A 98 2.67 -23.63 0.26
CA ILE A 98 2.17 -22.48 1.02
C ILE A 98 3.20 -22.13 2.10
N ARG A 99 3.56 -20.84 2.17
CA ARG A 99 4.47 -20.29 3.17
C ARG A 99 3.82 -19.10 3.87
N ASP A 100 4.09 -18.97 5.16
CA ASP A 100 3.86 -17.73 5.89
C ASP A 100 5.04 -16.78 5.61
N MET A 101 4.74 -15.66 4.97
CA MET A 101 5.64 -14.58 4.59
C MET A 101 5.36 -13.29 5.39
N SER A 102 4.57 -13.35 6.46
CA SER A 102 4.18 -12.17 7.24
C SER A 102 5.38 -11.45 7.86
N ASP A 103 6.38 -12.18 8.34
CA ASP A 103 7.63 -11.59 8.84
C ASP A 103 8.40 -10.87 7.73
N GLN A 104 8.49 -11.48 6.54
CA GLN A 104 9.13 -10.85 5.36
C GLN A 104 8.42 -9.55 4.98
N VAL A 105 7.09 -9.52 5.03
CA VAL A 105 6.31 -8.29 4.79
C VAL A 105 6.67 -7.21 5.78
N VAL A 106 6.80 -7.54 7.07
CA VAL A 106 7.20 -6.58 8.10
C VAL A 106 8.59 -6.03 7.79
N GLU A 107 9.53 -6.87 7.35
CA GLU A 107 10.87 -6.44 6.95
C GLU A 107 10.86 -5.53 5.72
N ASN A 108 10.11 -5.88 4.68
CA ASN A 108 9.97 -5.11 3.45
C ASN A 108 9.42 -3.69 3.70
N LEU A 109 8.62 -3.51 4.76
CA LEU A 109 8.00 -2.24 5.12
C LEU A 109 8.81 -1.39 6.11
N ARG A 110 10.00 -1.83 6.52
CA ARG A 110 10.88 -1.02 7.40
C ARG A 110 11.50 0.13 6.61
N ILE A 111 11.02 1.35 6.86
CA ILE A 111 11.45 2.63 6.24
C ILE A 111 11.77 3.74 7.24
#